data_AF-A0A3A0CS51-F1
#
_entry.id   AF-A0A3A0CS51-F1
#
_cell.length_a   1.000
_cell.length_b   1.000
_cell.length_c   1.000
_cell.angle_alpha   90.00
_cell.angle_beta   90.00
_cell.angle_gamma   90.00
#
_symmetry.space_group_name_H-M   'P 1'
#
loop_
_entity.id
_entity.type
_entity.pdbx_description
1 polymer ?
#
loop_
_entity_poly.entity_id
_entity_poly.type
_entity_poly.pdbx_seq_one_letter_code
_entity_poly.pdbx_strand_id
1 'polypeptide(L)'
;MHGAGMRNTWTLKWLPRHDPKKSVTNPASTPRYSALSPHFVMPRLTAQRRSTAVREACHFRRIARPCAVFAGSSPRSLYPQNATGFPRLPIRRLPPQSAPVTTHSHPGSLIVVHGSMFAGKTEYLIARLRQAALHGQRVKAFKHAIDNRYDPTHLVTHTQDRFDAIPVPDADAVLTQAGDAEVIAIDEGQFFRNELVPIVEKLLDRGVTVLVAGISHDAWGRPFEPMPRLIAMADEVVPRESPCRVCGEPSPYTQRMTPVNTLHMVGGLDDYEPRCRAHFTPLPGPPEKR
;
A
#
# COMPACT_ATOMS: atom_id res chain seq x y z
N MET A 1 24.92 61.83 25.11
CA MET A 1 24.99 63.30 24.97
C MET A 1 25.93 63.62 23.82
N HIS A 2 25.46 64.34 22.78
CA HIS A 2 26.22 65.09 21.74
C HIS A 2 27.12 64.23 20.80
N GLY A 3 27.20 64.39 19.48
CA GLY A 3 26.67 65.32 18.49
C GLY A 3 27.44 65.13 17.15
N ALA A 4 26.88 65.66 16.05
CA ALA A 4 27.43 65.82 14.67
C ALA A 4 27.61 64.52 13.84
N GLY A 5 27.20 64.39 12.57
CA GLY A 5 26.97 65.32 11.45
C GLY A 5 27.77 64.75 10.26
N MET A 6 27.19 64.32 9.14
CA MET A 6 26.83 65.16 7.98
C MET A 6 26.13 64.30 6.91
N ARG A 7 25.28 64.99 6.16
CA ARG A 7 24.49 64.54 5.01
C ARG A 7 25.36 64.49 3.75
N ASN A 8 24.90 63.80 2.70
CA ASN A 8 24.83 64.35 1.35
C ASN A 8 23.77 63.63 0.51
N THR A 9 22.84 64.47 0.01
CA THR A 9 21.71 64.26 -0.89
C THR A 9 22.13 64.21 -2.35
N TRP A 10 21.43 63.41 -3.17
CA TRP A 10 21.17 63.75 -4.58
C TRP A 10 19.70 63.42 -4.95
N THR A 11 18.91 64.49 -5.01
CA THR A 11 17.67 64.70 -5.77
C THR A 11 17.99 64.82 -7.28
N LEU A 12 17.15 64.58 -8.30
CA LEU A 12 15.72 64.92 -8.51
C LEU A 12 15.22 64.33 -9.86
N LYS A 13 13.92 63.95 -9.89
CA LYS A 13 12.88 64.12 -10.95
C LYS A 13 13.21 63.87 -12.45
N TRP A 14 12.34 63.14 -13.15
CA TRP A 14 11.08 63.68 -13.73
C TRP A 14 10.15 62.54 -14.22
N LEU A 15 8.87 62.65 -13.84
CA LEU A 15 7.67 61.98 -14.36
C LEU A 15 7.05 62.91 -15.42
N PRO A 16 6.19 62.44 -16.34
CA PRO A 16 4.77 62.71 -16.06
C PRO A 16 3.83 61.55 -16.38
N ARG A 17 2.76 61.50 -15.57
CA ARG A 17 1.53 60.74 -15.75
C ARG A 17 0.65 61.41 -16.82
N HIS A 18 -0.21 60.64 -17.52
CA HIS A 18 -1.63 60.98 -17.62
C HIS A 18 -2.52 59.81 -18.06
N ASP A 19 -3.62 59.68 -17.33
CA ASP A 19 -4.84 58.85 -17.38
C ASP A 19 -5.81 59.36 -18.51
N PRO A 20 -7.08 58.90 -18.74
CA PRO A 20 -7.83 57.65 -18.48
C PRO A 20 -8.67 57.13 -19.70
N LYS A 21 -9.29 55.94 -19.53
CA LYS A 21 -10.56 55.42 -20.15
C LYS A 21 -10.76 55.42 -21.68
N LYS A 22 -10.93 54.23 -22.26
CA LYS A 22 -11.96 53.92 -23.30
C LYS A 22 -12.21 52.41 -23.40
N SER A 23 -13.47 52.03 -23.18
CA SER A 23 -14.10 50.75 -23.51
C SER A 23 -14.36 50.63 -25.01
N VAL A 24 -14.04 49.50 -25.69
CA VAL A 24 -14.72 49.01 -26.91
C VAL A 24 -14.39 47.50 -27.13
N THR A 25 -15.44 46.68 -27.09
CA THR A 25 -15.78 45.39 -27.77
C THR A 25 -14.73 44.36 -28.27
N ASN A 26 -15.04 43.08 -27.96
CA ASN A 26 -14.66 41.77 -28.59
C ASN A 26 -14.94 41.74 -30.13
N PRO A 27 -14.56 40.72 -30.97
CA PRO A 27 -14.09 39.35 -30.65
C PRO A 27 -13.02 38.70 -31.57
N ALA A 28 -12.67 37.45 -31.21
CA ALA A 28 -12.25 36.33 -32.07
C ALA A 28 -10.88 36.36 -32.78
N SER A 29 -9.97 35.48 -32.34
CA SER A 29 -9.15 34.68 -33.27
C SER A 29 -8.67 33.40 -32.59
N THR A 30 -9.16 32.28 -33.13
CA THR A 30 -8.64 30.93 -32.93
C THR A 30 -7.34 30.75 -33.73
N PRO A 31 -6.42 29.88 -33.30
CA PRO A 31 -5.56 29.17 -34.23
C PRO A 31 -6.06 27.74 -34.38
N ARG A 32 -6.51 27.43 -35.60
CA ARG A 32 -6.64 26.08 -36.13
C ARG A 32 -5.26 25.44 -36.16
N TYR A 33 -5.10 24.25 -35.59
CA TYR A 33 -4.07 23.31 -36.05
C TYR A 33 -4.74 22.10 -36.67
N SER A 34 -4.42 21.94 -37.94
CA SER A 34 -4.87 20.97 -38.91
C SER A 34 -4.41 19.55 -38.58
N ALA A 35 -5.33 18.63 -38.83
CA ALA A 35 -5.12 17.19 -38.89
C ALA A 35 -4.01 16.81 -39.87
N LEU A 36 -3.15 15.88 -39.45
CA LEU A 36 -2.43 14.96 -40.32
C LEU A 36 -2.38 13.57 -39.66
N SER A 37 -3.21 12.67 -40.18
CA SER A 37 -3.05 11.22 -40.04
C SER A 37 -1.79 10.78 -40.80
N PRO A 38 -1.19 9.64 -40.41
CA PRO A 38 -1.06 8.60 -41.42
C PRO A 38 -1.46 7.22 -40.91
N HIS A 39 -2.03 6.49 -41.86
CA HIS A 39 -2.43 5.10 -41.82
C HIS A 39 -1.38 4.18 -41.18
N PHE A 40 -1.78 3.44 -40.13
CA PHE A 40 -1.11 2.22 -39.73
C PHE A 40 -2.05 1.04 -39.98
N VAL A 41 -1.71 0.26 -40.99
CA VAL A 41 -2.42 -0.94 -41.43
C VAL A 41 -2.07 -2.07 -40.45
N MET A 42 -3.07 -2.57 -39.72
CA MET A 42 -2.93 -3.81 -38.93
C MET A 42 -3.10 -5.02 -39.84
N PRO A 43 -2.19 -6.01 -39.82
CA PRO A 43 -2.45 -7.29 -40.47
C PRO A 43 -3.41 -8.13 -39.60
N ARG A 44 -4.48 -8.61 -40.24
CA ARG A 44 -5.40 -9.62 -39.70
C ARG A 44 -4.64 -10.93 -39.48
N LEU A 45 -4.59 -11.41 -38.23
CA LEU A 45 -4.20 -12.79 -37.95
C LEU A 45 -5.41 -13.70 -38.14
N THR A 46 -5.33 -14.48 -39.21
CA THR A 46 -6.24 -15.59 -39.51
C THR A 46 -6.00 -16.75 -38.54
N ALA A 47 -7.11 -17.30 -38.03
CA ALA A 47 -7.12 -18.57 -37.32
C ALA A 47 -6.76 -19.71 -38.28
N GLN A 48 -5.78 -20.54 -37.91
CA GLN A 48 -5.63 -21.86 -38.51
C GLN A 48 -5.11 -22.86 -37.48
N ARG A 49 -5.94 -23.87 -37.19
CA ARG A 49 -5.59 -25.10 -36.49
C ARG A 49 -4.60 -25.91 -37.34
N ARG A 50 -3.60 -26.52 -36.72
CA ARG A 50 -3.37 -27.99 -36.72
C ARG A 50 -2.13 -28.38 -35.90
N SER A 51 -2.40 -29.26 -34.94
CA SER A 51 -1.58 -30.35 -34.41
C SER A 51 -0.12 -30.48 -34.86
N THR A 52 0.79 -30.53 -33.89
CA THR A 52 1.77 -31.62 -33.78
C THR A 52 2.07 -31.87 -32.30
N ALA A 53 1.94 -33.13 -31.90
CA ALA A 53 2.31 -33.62 -30.58
C ALA A 53 3.84 -33.66 -30.48
N VAL A 54 4.41 -32.98 -29.49
CA VAL A 54 5.77 -33.23 -29.04
C VAL A 54 5.67 -33.66 -27.58
N ARG A 55 5.92 -34.95 -27.38
CA ARG A 55 6.11 -35.58 -26.08
C ARG A 55 7.47 -35.11 -25.55
N GLU A 56 7.48 -34.30 -24.51
CA GLU A 56 8.65 -34.17 -23.64
C GLU A 56 8.37 -34.80 -22.29
N ALA A 57 9.18 -35.81 -22.00
CA ALA A 57 9.12 -36.64 -20.82
C ALA A 57 9.62 -35.84 -19.60
N CYS A 58 8.73 -35.64 -18.62
CA CYS A 58 9.10 -35.20 -17.29
C CYS A 58 9.81 -36.35 -16.57
N HIS A 59 11.15 -36.25 -16.44
CA HIS A 59 11.96 -37.13 -15.61
C HIS A 59 11.71 -36.81 -14.11
N PHE A 60 10.64 -37.35 -13.54
CA PHE A 60 10.46 -37.42 -12.09
C PHE A 60 11.01 -38.76 -11.59
N ARG A 61 12.25 -38.74 -11.05
CA ARG A 61 12.83 -39.88 -10.35
C ARG A 61 11.99 -40.20 -9.11
N ARG A 62 11.21 -41.27 -9.17
CA ARG A 62 10.62 -41.94 -8.01
C ARG A 62 11.74 -42.59 -7.19
N ILE A 63 11.99 -42.09 -5.99
CA ILE A 63 12.75 -42.83 -4.97
C ILE A 63 11.73 -43.73 -4.25
N ALA A 64 11.57 -44.95 -4.75
CA ALA A 64 10.89 -46.02 -4.02
C ALA A 64 11.96 -46.85 -3.30
N ARG A 65 12.00 -46.76 -1.97
CA ARG A 65 12.77 -47.69 -1.13
C ARG A 65 11.90 -48.91 -0.83
N PRO A 66 12.37 -50.14 -1.07
CA PRO A 66 11.63 -51.34 -0.67
C PRO A 66 11.75 -51.54 0.85
N CYS A 67 10.60 -51.75 1.49
CA CYS A 67 10.51 -52.17 2.88
C CYS A 67 10.92 -53.65 2.95
N ALA A 68 12.15 -53.92 3.39
CA ALA A 68 12.62 -55.26 3.68
C ALA A 68 12.01 -55.72 5.02
N VAL A 69 11.19 -56.76 4.95
CA VAL A 69 10.63 -57.48 6.08
C VAL A 69 11.77 -58.27 6.73
N PHE A 70 12.20 -57.87 7.92
CA PHE A 70 13.05 -58.68 8.79
C PHE A 70 12.18 -59.38 9.83
N ALA A 71 12.02 -60.69 9.66
CA ALA A 71 11.58 -61.59 10.71
C ALA A 71 12.77 -61.85 11.65
N GLY A 72 12.57 -61.71 12.96
CA GLY A 72 13.60 -62.10 13.92
C GLY A 72 13.36 -61.63 15.36
N SER A 73 12.94 -62.58 16.20
CA SER A 73 13.18 -62.69 17.65
C SER A 73 12.71 -61.59 18.61
N SER A 74 11.77 -61.97 19.47
CA SER A 74 11.30 -61.25 20.67
C SER A 74 12.44 -60.87 21.63
N PRO A 75 12.47 -59.63 22.16
CA PRO A 75 13.28 -59.35 23.34
C PRO A 75 12.55 -59.81 24.60
N ARG A 76 13.19 -60.72 25.33
CA ARG A 76 12.77 -61.17 26.67
C ARG A 76 12.68 -59.97 27.61
N SER A 77 11.53 -59.89 28.29
CA SER A 77 11.25 -58.98 29.39
C SER A 77 12.30 -59.13 30.50
N LEU A 78 13.10 -58.08 30.70
CA LEU A 78 13.93 -57.87 31.87
C LEU A 78 13.27 -56.81 32.75
N TYR A 79 12.16 -57.18 33.40
CA TYR A 79 11.64 -56.42 34.53
C TYR A 79 11.63 -57.31 35.77
N PRO A 80 12.37 -56.96 36.84
CA PRO A 80 12.30 -57.69 38.09
C PRO A 80 10.91 -57.50 38.71
N GLN A 81 10.20 -58.61 38.91
CA GLN A 81 9.01 -58.66 39.75
C GLN A 81 9.47 -58.74 41.19
N ASN A 82 9.44 -57.62 41.91
CA ASN A 82 9.15 -57.49 43.34
C ASN A 82 9.59 -56.13 43.85
N ALA A 83 8.64 -55.19 43.89
CA ALA A 83 8.73 -53.99 44.72
C ALA A 83 7.37 -53.75 45.38
N THR A 84 7.11 -54.50 46.44
CA THR A 84 6.03 -54.22 47.39
C THR A 84 6.45 -53.01 48.23
N GLY A 85 5.81 -51.86 48.02
CA GLY A 85 5.93 -50.72 48.95
C GLY A 85 6.02 -49.36 48.28
N PHE A 86 4.93 -48.88 47.69
CA PHE A 86 4.73 -47.44 47.52
C PHE A 86 3.56 -47.00 48.41
N PRO A 87 3.76 -46.05 49.35
CA PRO A 87 2.66 -45.54 50.15
C PRO A 87 1.67 -44.81 49.23
N ARG A 88 0.38 -45.14 49.34
CA ARG A 88 -0.68 -44.44 48.62
C ARG A 88 -0.74 -43.00 49.15
N LEU A 89 -0.29 -42.04 48.34
CA LEU A 89 -0.52 -40.63 48.62
C LEU A 89 -2.04 -40.35 48.60
N PRO A 90 -2.56 -39.51 49.51
CA PRO A 90 -3.97 -39.17 49.54
C PRO A 90 -4.34 -38.47 48.23
N ILE A 91 -5.45 -38.91 47.62
CA ILE A 91 -6.03 -38.26 46.44
C ILE A 91 -6.52 -36.88 46.89
N ARG A 92 -5.67 -35.87 46.69
CA ARG A 92 -6.04 -34.47 46.90
C ARG A 92 -7.05 -34.13 45.80
N ARG A 93 -8.32 -33.91 46.17
CA ARG A 93 -9.33 -33.40 45.23
C ARG A 93 -8.77 -32.13 44.61
N LEU A 94 -8.57 -32.12 43.29
CA LEU A 94 -8.26 -30.88 42.59
C LEU A 94 -9.39 -29.88 42.89
N PRO A 95 -9.05 -28.60 43.16
CA PRO A 95 -10.08 -27.56 43.25
C PRO A 95 -10.88 -27.53 41.94
N PRO A 96 -12.17 -27.15 41.99
CA PRO A 96 -13.01 -27.06 40.80
C PRO A 96 -12.29 -26.22 39.76
N GLN A 97 -12.29 -26.74 38.53
CA GLN A 97 -11.63 -26.13 37.39
C GLN A 97 -12.02 -24.66 37.30
N SER A 98 -10.99 -23.82 37.22
CA SER A 98 -11.09 -22.37 37.06
C SER A 98 -12.10 -21.98 35.98
N ALA A 99 -12.71 -20.82 36.17
CA ALA A 99 -13.58 -20.07 35.27
C ALA A 99 -13.27 -20.28 33.77
N PRO A 100 -14.28 -20.16 32.87
CA PRO A 100 -14.10 -20.42 31.45
C PRO A 100 -12.86 -19.69 30.94
N VAL A 101 -11.91 -20.47 30.42
CA VAL A 101 -10.78 -19.95 29.66
C VAL A 101 -11.40 -19.10 28.56
N THR A 102 -11.26 -17.78 28.65
CA THR A 102 -11.57 -16.89 27.54
C THR A 102 -10.74 -17.41 26.39
N THR A 103 -11.36 -18.02 25.39
CA THR A 103 -10.69 -18.44 24.17
C THR A 103 -9.99 -17.20 23.65
N HIS A 104 -8.66 -17.16 23.72
CA HIS A 104 -7.89 -16.11 23.09
C HIS A 104 -8.24 -16.20 21.61
N SER A 105 -9.14 -15.32 21.15
CA SER A 105 -9.35 -15.09 19.73
C SER A 105 -7.98 -14.79 19.17
N HIS A 106 -7.53 -15.55 18.17
CA HIS A 106 -6.26 -15.27 17.53
C HIS A 106 -6.22 -13.79 17.15
N PRO A 107 -5.12 -13.07 17.46
CA PRO A 107 -4.98 -11.69 17.01
C PRO A 107 -5.17 -11.65 15.50
N GLY A 108 -5.75 -10.55 15.03
CA GLY A 108 -5.97 -10.31 13.61
C GLY A 108 -4.63 -10.26 12.86
N SER A 109 -4.69 -10.35 11.54
CA SER A 109 -3.49 -10.32 10.69
C SER A 109 -3.36 -9.00 9.96
N LEU A 110 -2.12 -8.52 9.81
CA LEU A 110 -1.77 -7.33 9.08
C LEU A 110 -1.12 -7.69 7.74
N ILE A 111 -1.72 -7.21 6.65
CA ILE A 111 -1.19 -7.31 5.29
C ILE A 111 -0.87 -5.90 4.81
N VAL A 112 0.39 -5.64 4.44
CA VAL A 112 0.82 -4.33 3.95
C VAL A 112 1.19 -4.41 2.49
N VAL A 113 0.47 -3.64 1.67
CA VAL A 113 0.68 -3.52 0.23
C VAL A 113 1.41 -2.21 -0.04
N HIS A 114 2.66 -2.27 -0.46
CA HIS A 114 3.47 -1.06 -0.64
C HIS A 114 4.06 -0.99 -2.05
N GLY A 115 4.37 0.22 -2.51
CA GLY A 115 4.86 0.40 -3.88
C GLY A 115 4.96 1.84 -4.36
N SER A 116 5.19 2.00 -5.66
CA SER A 116 5.05 3.29 -6.34
C SER A 116 3.58 3.64 -6.60
N MET A 117 3.32 4.86 -7.09
CA MET A 117 2.05 5.15 -7.77
C MET A 117 1.89 4.24 -8.99
N PHE A 118 0.64 3.97 -9.38
CA PHE A 118 0.25 3.13 -10.54
C PHE A 118 0.60 1.64 -10.45
N ALA A 119 1.06 1.16 -9.29
CA ALA A 119 1.53 -0.21 -9.14
C ALA A 119 0.42 -1.25 -8.93
N GLY A 120 -0.85 -0.85 -9.05
CA GLY A 120 -1.95 -1.78 -8.85
C GLY A 120 -2.22 -2.10 -7.36
N LYS A 121 -2.08 -1.12 -6.45
CA LYS A 121 -2.22 -1.32 -4.99
C LYS A 121 -3.69 -1.37 -4.57
N THR A 122 -4.47 -0.38 -4.99
CA THR A 122 -5.92 -0.31 -4.76
C THR A 122 -6.64 -1.51 -5.40
N GLU A 123 -6.17 -1.94 -6.57
CA GLU A 123 -6.62 -3.15 -7.28
C GLU A 123 -6.43 -4.41 -6.41
N TYR A 124 -5.27 -4.53 -5.76
CA TYR A 124 -5.00 -5.64 -4.84
C TYR A 124 -5.94 -5.59 -3.63
N LEU A 125 -6.14 -4.42 -3.02
CA LEU A 125 -7.09 -4.26 -1.91
C LEU A 125 -8.50 -4.68 -2.29
N ILE A 126 -9.01 -4.17 -3.42
CA ILE A 126 -10.36 -4.49 -3.91
C ILE A 126 -10.50 -5.99 -4.18
N ALA A 127 -9.50 -6.63 -4.79
CA ALA A 127 -9.51 -8.06 -5.02
C ALA A 127 -9.60 -8.86 -3.71
N ARG A 128 -8.82 -8.48 -2.68
CA ARG A 128 -8.86 -9.14 -1.36
C ARG A 128 -10.17 -8.92 -0.62
N LEU A 129 -10.72 -7.71 -0.66
CA LEU A 129 -12.03 -7.40 -0.07
C LEU A 129 -13.16 -8.18 -0.73
N ARG A 130 -13.17 -8.25 -2.07
CA ARG A 130 -14.15 -9.05 -2.83
C ARG A 130 -14.06 -10.53 -2.46
N GLN A 131 -12.85 -11.08 -2.35
CA GLN A 131 -12.65 -12.47 -1.91
C GLN A 131 -13.17 -12.69 -0.49
N ALA A 132 -12.83 -11.82 0.46
CA ALA A 132 -13.32 -11.92 1.84
C ALA A 132 -14.86 -11.85 1.92
N ALA A 133 -15.48 -10.94 1.16
CA ALA A 133 -16.93 -10.83 1.08
C ALA A 133 -17.59 -12.08 0.46
N LEU A 134 -16.99 -12.70 -0.55
CA LEU A 134 -17.45 -13.98 -1.11
C LEU A 134 -17.39 -15.13 -0.10
N HIS A 135 -16.49 -15.04 0.89
CA HIS A 135 -16.42 -15.97 2.03
C HIS A 135 -17.36 -15.58 3.19
N GLY A 136 -18.23 -14.59 3.01
CA GLY A 136 -19.22 -14.17 4.02
C GLY A 136 -18.66 -13.29 5.13
N GLN A 137 -17.42 -12.80 4.99
CA GLN A 137 -16.81 -11.92 5.99
C GLN A 137 -17.39 -10.50 5.89
N ARG A 138 -17.54 -9.84 7.04
CA ARG A 138 -17.95 -8.43 7.08
C ARG A 138 -16.75 -7.55 6.75
N VAL A 139 -16.81 -6.87 5.61
CA VAL A 139 -15.69 -6.09 5.09
C VAL A 139 -15.98 -4.59 5.14
N LYS A 140 -14.95 -3.77 5.37
CA LYS A 140 -15.01 -2.31 5.21
C LYS A 140 -13.75 -1.80 4.53
N ALA A 141 -13.89 -0.74 3.74
CA ALA A 141 -12.77 -0.02 3.15
C ALA A 141 -12.80 1.44 3.61
N PHE A 142 -11.62 1.99 3.89
CA PHE A 142 -11.42 3.38 4.26
C PHE A 142 -10.42 4.04 3.33
N LYS A 143 -10.63 5.33 3.06
CA LYS A 143 -9.67 6.17 2.34
C LYS A 143 -9.52 7.51 3.02
N HIS A 144 -8.33 8.10 2.96
CA HIS A 144 -8.11 9.41 3.54
C HIS A 144 -8.86 10.50 2.76
N ALA A 145 -9.58 11.40 3.44
CA ALA A 145 -10.41 12.43 2.81
C ALA A 145 -9.61 13.45 1.96
N ILE A 146 -8.35 13.68 2.32
CA ILE A 146 -7.40 14.50 1.52
C ILE A 146 -7.21 13.93 0.10
N ASP A 147 -7.35 12.61 -0.09
CA ASP A 147 -7.22 12.02 -1.43
C ASP A 147 -8.56 12.04 -2.20
N ASN A 148 -8.79 13.14 -2.92
CA ASN A 148 -9.95 13.33 -3.79
C ASN A 148 -9.61 13.21 -5.29
N ARG A 149 -8.44 12.66 -5.65
CA ARG A 149 -7.94 12.67 -7.05
C ARG A 149 -8.82 11.90 -8.05
N TYR A 150 -9.55 10.89 -7.58
CA TYR A 150 -10.33 9.99 -8.43
C TYR A 150 -11.83 10.01 -8.11
N ASP A 151 -12.21 9.65 -6.88
CA ASP A 151 -13.61 9.58 -6.44
C ASP A 151 -13.64 9.74 -4.91
N PRO A 152 -14.50 10.61 -4.34
CA PRO A 152 -14.51 10.88 -2.91
C PRO A 152 -15.04 9.72 -2.07
N THR A 153 -15.86 8.81 -2.62
CA THR A 153 -16.61 7.80 -1.86
C THR A 153 -16.30 6.35 -2.25
N HIS A 154 -15.41 6.13 -3.22
CA HIS A 154 -15.03 4.78 -3.65
C HIS A 154 -13.52 4.61 -3.70
N LEU A 155 -13.06 3.38 -3.44
CA LEU A 155 -11.78 2.93 -3.96
C LEU A 155 -11.96 2.71 -5.45
N VAL A 156 -11.15 3.40 -6.25
CA VAL A 156 -11.22 3.35 -7.71
C VAL A 156 -9.88 2.90 -8.25
N THR A 157 -9.91 1.88 -9.09
CA THR A 157 -8.75 1.38 -9.82
C THR A 157 -8.53 2.17 -11.11
N HIS A 158 -7.34 2.03 -11.70
CA HIS A 158 -7.09 2.55 -13.05
C HIS A 158 -8.00 1.91 -14.12
N THR A 159 -8.53 0.70 -13.88
CA THR A 159 -9.49 -0.01 -14.75
C THR A 159 -10.95 0.34 -14.47
N GLN A 160 -11.22 1.38 -13.66
CA GLN A 160 -12.56 1.83 -13.25
C GLN A 160 -13.38 0.82 -12.44
N ASP A 161 -12.77 -0.27 -11.96
CA ASP A 161 -13.35 -1.08 -10.89
C ASP A 161 -13.55 -0.23 -9.64
N ARG A 162 -14.71 -0.38 -9.00
CA ARG A 162 -15.10 0.35 -7.79
C ARG A 162 -15.37 -0.60 -6.62
N PHE A 163 -15.10 -0.11 -5.42
CA PHE A 163 -15.52 -0.71 -4.16
C PHE A 163 -15.88 0.42 -3.19
N ASP A 164 -16.99 0.27 -2.46
CA ASP A 164 -17.49 1.31 -1.55
C ASP A 164 -16.47 1.58 -0.44
N ALA A 165 -16.11 2.85 -0.27
CA ALA A 165 -15.09 3.26 0.69
C ALA A 165 -15.59 4.42 1.54
N ILE A 166 -15.32 4.36 2.84
CA ILE A 166 -15.69 5.41 3.77
C ILE A 166 -14.55 6.44 3.79
N PRO A 167 -14.77 7.68 3.30
CA PRO A 167 -13.78 8.74 3.44
C PRO A 167 -13.68 9.16 4.91
N VAL A 168 -12.45 9.22 5.42
CA VAL A 168 -12.16 9.56 6.82
C VAL A 168 -11.12 10.67 6.91
N PRO A 169 -11.24 11.62 7.86
CA PRO A 169 -10.31 12.73 8.00
C PRO A 169 -8.99 12.34 8.69
N ASP A 170 -9.00 11.28 9.50
CA ASP A 170 -7.89 10.85 10.35
C ASP A 170 -8.00 9.35 10.70
N ALA A 171 -6.99 8.84 11.42
CA ALA A 171 -6.89 7.43 11.78
C ALA A 171 -7.90 7.03 12.87
N ASP A 172 -8.25 7.93 13.80
CA ASP A 172 -9.21 7.65 14.87
C ASP A 172 -10.62 7.40 14.33
N ALA A 173 -10.99 8.08 13.24
CA ALA A 173 -12.23 7.85 12.53
C ALA A 173 -12.32 6.43 11.94
N VAL A 174 -11.21 5.82 11.53
CA VAL A 174 -11.18 4.41 11.08
C VAL A 174 -11.60 3.49 12.21
N LEU A 175 -11.03 3.66 13.41
CA LEU A 175 -11.34 2.82 14.56
C LEU A 175 -12.80 2.98 15.00
N THR A 176 -13.28 4.23 15.04
CA THR A 176 -14.65 4.57 15.44
C THR A 176 -15.67 3.97 14.48
N GLN A 177 -15.37 3.96 13.17
CA GLN A 177 -16.27 3.47 12.13
C GLN A 177 -16.05 2.00 11.76
N ALA A 178 -15.06 1.33 12.35
CA ALA A 178 -14.78 -0.09 12.12
C ALA A 178 -16.01 -0.98 12.41
N GLY A 179 -16.79 -0.66 13.45
CA GLY A 179 -17.96 -1.46 13.84
C GLY A 179 -17.57 -2.92 14.11
N ASP A 180 -18.32 -3.85 13.53
CA ASP A 180 -18.16 -5.31 13.64
C ASP A 180 -17.42 -5.94 12.45
N ALA A 181 -16.71 -5.14 11.64
CA ALA A 181 -15.95 -5.62 10.49
C ALA A 181 -14.86 -6.63 10.89
N GLU A 182 -14.73 -7.70 10.10
CA GLU A 182 -13.72 -8.74 10.24
C GLU A 182 -12.50 -8.48 9.36
N VAL A 183 -12.71 -7.79 8.23
CA VAL A 183 -11.66 -7.40 7.30
C VAL A 183 -11.78 -5.91 7.01
N ILE A 184 -10.70 -5.16 7.24
CA ILE A 184 -10.63 -3.73 6.99
C ILE A 184 -9.52 -3.45 5.98
N ALA A 185 -9.82 -2.74 4.90
CA ALA A 185 -8.82 -2.16 4.01
C ALA A 185 -8.67 -0.66 4.25
N ILE A 186 -7.44 -0.17 4.25
CA ILE A 186 -7.09 1.24 4.38
C ILE A 186 -6.23 1.60 3.17
N ASP A 187 -6.76 2.43 2.27
CA ASP A 187 -6.01 2.92 1.13
C ASP A 187 -5.32 4.25 1.45
N GLU A 188 -4.19 4.48 0.78
CA GLU A 188 -3.32 5.65 0.96
C GLU A 188 -2.88 5.88 2.42
N GLY A 189 -2.44 4.80 3.07
CA GLY A 189 -2.01 4.74 4.47
C GLY A 189 -1.01 5.83 4.88
N GLN A 190 -0.16 6.29 3.96
CA GLN A 190 0.80 7.37 4.20
C GLN A 190 0.16 8.71 4.60
N PHE A 191 -1.09 8.98 4.22
CA PHE A 191 -1.75 10.24 4.57
C PHE A 191 -2.25 10.27 6.01
N PHE A 192 -2.41 9.11 6.65
CA PHE A 192 -2.79 9.00 8.06
C PHE A 192 -1.64 9.21 9.03
N ARG A 193 -0.39 9.33 8.52
CA ARG A 193 0.81 9.58 9.32
C ARG A 193 0.99 8.53 10.43
N ASN A 194 1.80 8.84 11.44
CA ASN A 194 2.17 7.89 12.51
C ASN A 194 1.01 7.47 13.40
N GLU A 195 -0.08 8.22 13.39
CA GLU A 195 -1.33 7.97 14.09
C GLU A 195 -2.01 6.68 13.60
N LEU A 196 -1.75 6.24 12.36
CA LEU A 196 -2.31 4.99 11.85
C LEU A 196 -1.78 3.75 12.58
N VAL A 197 -0.52 3.76 13.00
CA VAL A 197 0.16 2.61 13.62
C VAL A 197 -0.59 2.09 14.86
N PRO A 198 -0.85 2.91 15.90
CA PRO A 198 -1.60 2.44 17.07
C PRO A 198 -3.06 2.08 16.77
N ILE A 199 -3.64 2.61 15.69
CA ILE A 199 -4.99 2.23 15.26
C ILE A 199 -5.00 0.83 14.65
N VAL A 200 -4.01 0.51 13.83
CA VAL A 200 -3.84 -0.84 13.27
C VAL A 200 -3.63 -1.85 14.40
N GLU A 201 -2.74 -1.56 15.36
CA GLU A 201 -2.52 -2.43 16.53
C GLU A 201 -3.82 -2.74 17.28
N LYS A 202 -4.63 -1.72 17.59
CA LYS A 202 -5.93 -1.90 18.26
C LYS A 202 -6.91 -2.74 17.44
N LEU A 203 -6.87 -2.68 16.10
CA LEU A 203 -7.72 -3.50 15.24
C LEU A 203 -7.25 -4.96 15.23
N LEU A 204 -5.94 -5.20 15.18
CA LEU A 204 -5.36 -6.54 15.28
C LEU A 204 -5.70 -7.18 16.64
N ASP A 205 -5.60 -6.42 17.74
CA ASP A 205 -6.00 -6.89 19.08
C ASP A 205 -7.47 -7.30 19.16
N ARG A 206 -8.33 -6.74 18.29
CA ARG A 206 -9.75 -7.09 18.17
C ARG A 206 -10.00 -8.31 17.27
N GLY A 207 -8.96 -8.95 16.74
CA GLY A 207 -9.09 -10.08 15.82
C GLY A 207 -9.40 -9.67 14.37
N VAL A 208 -9.28 -8.38 14.02
CA VAL A 208 -9.61 -7.88 12.68
C VAL A 208 -8.43 -8.08 11.72
N THR A 209 -8.67 -8.63 10.54
CA THR A 209 -7.67 -8.64 9.47
C THR A 209 -7.59 -7.25 8.84
N VAL A 210 -6.41 -6.62 8.87
CA VAL A 210 -6.20 -5.28 8.35
C VAL A 210 -5.31 -5.33 7.11
N LEU A 211 -5.78 -4.76 6.01
CA LEU A 211 -4.99 -4.53 4.80
C LEU A 211 -4.67 -3.04 4.70
N VAL A 212 -3.40 -2.67 4.63
CA VAL A 212 -2.99 -1.28 4.41
C VAL A 212 -2.27 -1.16 3.08
N ALA A 213 -2.77 -0.32 2.19
CA ALA A 213 -2.06 0.07 0.98
C ALA A 213 -1.47 1.47 1.13
N GLY A 214 -0.26 1.67 0.63
CA GLY A 214 0.35 3.00 0.61
C GLY A 214 1.60 3.07 -0.26
N ILE A 215 2.06 4.28 -0.56
CA ILE A 215 3.32 4.44 -1.28
C ILE A 215 4.52 4.30 -0.34
N SER A 216 5.59 3.66 -0.81
CA SER A 216 6.76 3.38 0.04
C SER A 216 7.67 4.58 0.25
N HIS A 217 7.81 5.40 -0.78
CA HIS A 217 8.70 6.55 -0.78
C HIS A 217 7.92 7.81 -1.17
N ASP A 218 8.31 8.94 -0.60
CA ASP A 218 7.81 10.25 -1.00
C ASP A 218 8.43 10.71 -2.34
N ALA A 219 8.02 11.89 -2.82
CA ALA A 219 8.50 12.48 -4.07
C ALA A 219 10.03 12.76 -4.09
N TRP A 220 10.69 12.69 -2.93
CA TRP A 220 12.13 12.90 -2.76
C TRP A 220 12.88 11.58 -2.55
N GLY A 221 12.19 10.44 -2.60
CA GLY A 221 12.77 9.11 -2.45
C GLY A 221 13.03 8.72 -1.00
N ARG A 222 12.50 9.47 -0.03
CA ARG A 222 12.60 9.15 1.40
C ARG A 222 11.47 8.19 1.79
N PRO A 223 11.68 7.28 2.76
CA PRO A 223 10.61 6.44 3.27
C PRO A 223 9.40 7.29 3.72
N PHE A 224 8.20 6.90 3.31
CA PHE A 224 6.99 7.66 3.62
C PHE A 224 6.29 7.08 4.85
N GLU A 225 6.45 7.73 6.00
CA GLU A 225 5.74 7.35 7.23
C GLU A 225 4.21 7.39 7.06
N PRO A 226 3.47 6.40 7.60
CA PRO A 226 3.89 5.37 8.55
C PRO A 226 4.32 4.04 7.90
N MET A 227 4.44 3.98 6.58
CA MET A 227 4.55 2.73 5.84
C MET A 227 5.74 1.85 6.30
N PRO A 228 6.96 2.38 6.57
CA PRO A 228 8.06 1.56 7.05
C PRO A 228 7.74 0.83 8.37
N ARG A 229 7.07 1.51 9.30
CA ARG A 229 6.66 0.93 10.59
C ARG A 229 5.61 -0.15 10.40
N LEU A 230 4.61 0.11 9.55
CA LEU A 230 3.58 -0.88 9.23
C LEU A 230 4.16 -2.12 8.56
N ILE A 231 5.10 -1.96 7.62
CA ILE A 231 5.81 -3.08 6.98
C ILE A 231 6.53 -3.93 8.03
N ALA A 232 7.20 -3.30 9.00
CA ALA A 232 7.95 -4.02 10.03
C ALA A 232 7.07 -4.85 10.99
N MET A 233 5.79 -4.48 11.17
CA MET A 233 4.84 -5.21 12.00
C MET A 233 3.93 -6.18 11.22
N ALA A 234 4.01 -6.20 9.89
CA ALA A 234 3.08 -6.95 9.06
C ALA A 234 3.35 -8.46 9.09
N ASP A 235 2.28 -9.25 9.09
CA ASP A 235 2.34 -10.69 8.89
C ASP A 235 2.62 -11.03 7.42
N GLU A 236 2.15 -10.20 6.49
CA GLU A 236 2.40 -10.32 5.06
C GLU A 236 2.76 -8.95 4.46
N VAL A 237 3.85 -8.92 3.69
CA VAL A 237 4.30 -7.73 2.95
C VAL A 237 4.19 -8.02 1.46
N VAL A 238 3.42 -7.20 0.75
CA VAL A 238 3.14 -7.35 -0.68
C VAL A 238 3.72 -6.16 -1.45
N PRO A 239 4.93 -6.30 -2.02
CA PRO A 239 5.50 -5.27 -2.88
C PRO A 239 4.75 -5.23 -4.22
N ARG A 240 4.41 -4.03 -4.66
CA ARG A 240 3.77 -3.73 -5.93
C ARG A 240 4.59 -2.66 -6.63
N GLU A 241 5.10 -2.95 -7.81
CA GLU A 241 5.95 -2.02 -8.56
C GLU A 241 5.37 -1.79 -9.95
N SER A 242 5.41 -0.53 -10.40
CA SER A 242 5.11 -0.21 -11.79
C SER A 242 6.37 -0.34 -12.66
N PRO A 243 6.23 -0.63 -13.96
CA PRO A 243 7.34 -0.54 -14.90
C PRO A 243 7.91 0.89 -14.96
N CYS A 244 9.23 1.02 -14.97
CA CYS A 244 9.90 2.31 -15.08
C CYS A 244 9.56 2.96 -16.42
N ARG A 245 9.18 4.23 -16.41
CA ARG A 245 8.84 4.96 -17.63
C ARG A 245 10.00 5.10 -18.63
N VAL A 246 11.26 4.94 -18.17
CA VAL A 246 12.47 5.04 -19.02
C VAL A 246 12.90 3.69 -19.57
N CYS A 247 12.98 2.66 -18.71
CA CYS A 247 13.63 1.39 -19.04
C CYS A 247 12.74 0.16 -18.87
N GLY A 248 11.53 0.29 -18.33
CA GLY A 248 10.62 -0.83 -18.08
C GLY A 248 10.89 -1.63 -16.81
N GLU A 249 12.07 -1.51 -16.19
CA GLU A 249 12.40 -2.21 -14.94
C GLU A 249 11.46 -1.87 -13.78
N PRO A 250 11.29 -2.76 -12.79
CA PRO A 250 10.46 -2.48 -11.62
C PRO A 250 10.89 -1.20 -10.90
N SER A 251 9.88 -0.39 -10.54
CA SER A 251 10.07 0.94 -9.98
C SER A 251 9.51 1.04 -8.56
N PRO A 252 10.38 1.22 -7.56
CA PRO A 252 9.94 1.48 -6.19
C PRO A 252 9.69 2.98 -5.94
N TYR A 253 10.05 3.86 -6.88
CA TYR A 253 9.96 5.31 -6.73
C TYR A 253 8.89 5.93 -7.62
N THR A 254 8.27 6.98 -7.10
CA THR A 254 7.40 7.89 -7.85
C THR A 254 8.17 9.19 -8.08
N GLN A 255 8.64 9.40 -9.30
CA GLN A 255 9.28 10.64 -9.72
C GLN A 255 8.25 11.73 -9.89
N ARG A 256 8.49 12.88 -9.27
CA ARG A 256 7.75 14.10 -9.57
C ARG A 256 8.40 14.85 -10.72
N MET A 257 7.60 15.33 -11.66
CA MET A 257 8.08 16.02 -12.86
C MET A 257 8.17 17.55 -12.69
N THR A 258 7.38 18.11 -11.76
CA THR A 258 7.30 19.56 -11.53
C THR A 258 7.73 19.91 -10.10
N PRO A 259 8.61 20.92 -9.90
CA PRO A 259 8.99 21.38 -8.56
C PRO A 259 7.80 21.93 -7.78
N VAL A 260 7.77 21.70 -6.46
CA VAL A 260 6.88 22.43 -5.55
C VAL A 260 7.57 22.70 -4.22
N ASN A 261 7.10 23.74 -3.55
CA ASN A 261 7.57 24.15 -2.24
C ASN A 261 6.75 23.55 -1.08
N THR A 262 5.79 22.66 -1.35
CA THR A 262 4.95 22.03 -0.32
C THR A 262 5.20 20.53 -0.24
N LEU A 263 5.17 19.99 0.99
CA LEU A 263 5.28 18.54 1.26
C LEU A 263 4.05 17.76 0.78
N HIS A 264 2.96 18.46 0.47
CA HIS A 264 1.73 17.83 0.01
C HIS A 264 1.90 17.42 -1.45
N MET A 265 1.82 16.11 -1.71
CA MET A 265 1.68 15.53 -3.05
C MET A 265 0.29 15.82 -3.64
N VAL A 266 -0.13 17.08 -3.64
CA VAL A 266 -1.36 17.52 -4.30
C VAL A 266 -0.92 17.99 -5.69
N GLY A 267 -1.00 17.08 -6.64
CA GLY A 267 -0.71 17.28 -8.06
C GLY A 267 -1.53 16.28 -8.86
N GLY A 268 -1.75 16.58 -10.14
CA GLY A 268 -2.44 15.66 -11.05
C GLY A 268 -1.61 14.40 -11.23
N LEU A 269 -2.23 13.31 -11.70
CA LEU A 269 -1.50 12.08 -12.02
C LEU A 269 -0.41 12.30 -13.06
N ASP A 270 -0.61 13.28 -13.92
CA ASP A 270 0.32 13.69 -14.97
C ASP A 270 1.61 14.32 -14.43
N ASP A 271 1.65 14.71 -13.15
CA ASP A 271 2.84 15.25 -12.49
C ASP A 271 3.79 14.15 -11.98
N TYR A 272 3.40 12.88 -12.07
CA TYR A 272 4.12 11.76 -11.46
C TYR A 272 4.36 10.59 -12.42
N GLU A 273 5.56 10.03 -12.37
CA GLU A 273 5.93 8.84 -13.15
C GLU A 273 6.69 7.80 -12.32
N PRO A 274 6.48 6.50 -12.56
CA PRO A 274 7.28 5.46 -11.92
C PRO A 274 8.72 5.44 -12.44
N ARG A 275 9.71 5.43 -11.54
CA ARG A 275 11.13 5.33 -11.88
C ARG A 275 11.85 4.26 -11.07
N CYS A 276 12.73 3.50 -11.74
CA CYS A 276 13.65 2.60 -11.05
C CYS A 276 14.79 3.39 -10.39
N ARG A 277 15.57 2.73 -9.54
CA ARG A 277 16.69 3.35 -8.80
C ARG A 277 17.69 4.09 -9.70
N ALA A 278 17.95 3.58 -10.90
CA ALA A 278 18.91 4.20 -11.84
C ALA A 278 18.37 5.48 -12.50
N HIS A 279 17.05 5.63 -12.59
CA HIS A 279 16.40 6.74 -13.31
C HIS A 279 15.64 7.71 -12.38
N PHE A 280 15.61 7.43 -11.07
CA PHE A 280 15.01 8.32 -10.09
C PHE A 280 15.97 9.47 -9.79
N THR A 281 15.50 10.70 -10.04
CA THR A 281 16.26 11.93 -9.82
C THR A 281 15.40 12.90 -9.01
N PRO A 282 15.52 12.91 -7.67
CA PRO A 282 14.65 13.73 -6.83
C PRO A 282 14.87 15.21 -7.15
N LEU A 283 13.78 15.94 -7.35
CA LEU A 283 13.83 17.40 -7.46
C LEU A 283 14.23 18.01 -6.10
N PRO A 284 14.82 19.21 -6.08
CA PRO A 284 15.09 19.90 -4.82
C PRO A 284 13.82 19.98 -3.97
N GLY A 285 13.91 19.49 -2.73
CA GLY A 285 12.77 19.46 -1.82
C GLY A 285 12.68 20.68 -0.91
N PRO A 286 11.52 20.87 -0.26
CA PRO A 286 11.43 21.79 0.85
C PRO A 286 12.42 21.32 1.93
N PRO A 287 13.10 22.24 2.63
CA PRO A 287 14.05 21.89 3.68
C PRO A 287 13.37 20.96 4.70
N GLU A 288 14.07 19.90 5.11
CA GLU A 288 13.60 19.03 6.19
C GLU A 288 13.34 19.89 7.42
N LYS A 289 12.09 19.91 7.88
CA LYS A 289 11.79 20.36 9.23
C LYS A 289 12.33 19.28 10.17
N ARG A 290 13.55 19.51 10.67
CA ARG A 290 14.10 18.79 11.83
C ARG A 290 13.22 19.00 13.05
#